data_AF-F0YBZ8-F1
#
_entry.id   AF-F0YBZ8-F1
#
_cell.length_a   1.000
_cell.length_b   1.000
_cell.length_c   1.000
_cell.angle_alpha   90.00
_cell.angle_beta   90.00
_cell.angle_gamma   90.00
#
_symmetry.space_group_name_H-M   'P 1'
#
loop_
_entity.id
_entity.type
_entity.pdbx_description
1 polymer ?
#
loop_
_entity_poly.entity_id
_entity_poly.type
_entity_poly.pdbx_seq_one_letter_code
_entity_poly.pdbx_strand_id
1 'polypeptide(L)'
;MDLLAPMRVGTLSAEDYASETCAAKTVDADDPYGDEPERHPALIVHGATPMNAESPPALLGDTYLTPNDLWYVRNHHPVPRLKGDAHEVTATMQCSGNRRGHMNQYGTTSGTAWGCGAASTATWAGVPLRDLVGETLNLGAAPLAAAKKLGLRHAIFEAADDMQASIPLEKALGELGDVLVAYEMNGAPIPRDHGGPLRVVVPGYAGVRNVKWVKRIVLSADTAVGAWERGMNYKAMPSHWRSKADLKGVDFAALPSIHELPTQCAFSAPAAGDAVDSDDESFEARGWALGSAGRAVHRVEVSADGGATWTEASLDAGTDQPYGRAWAWTTWSCDLPIPAGPEPLTLLARAADLGGGAMPRTPEDVWNIRGLNNNSWHTVTLGRTVAAEEEDLPKHNSMRRALALLALLRAANAVLVGDRVSYLAFGSNMHPAVLTRKRGVEPLRSMPAAAEGWRLGFSLRGGGREPSFASAEPDGRRTLYGVLFDLEPLDWARVCATEGVPFGYLAVPVRCRPLDADGRPDRREPVEMAWTLVASPGPARVADEADEPKPSERYLSYLREGARLSGLPAHWRDYLDGLSRDAAAPLAVDPVDAAWVADRLKTT
;
A
#
# COMPACT_ATOMS: atom_id res chain seq x y z
N MET A 1 19.07 40.97 1.15
CA MET A 1 19.52 40.72 -0.24
C MET A 1 19.78 42.03 -1.00
N ASP A 2 19.00 43.10 -0.80
CA ASP A 2 19.17 44.38 -1.51
C ASP A 2 20.54 45.07 -1.35
N LEU A 3 21.24 44.82 -0.24
CA LEU A 3 22.56 45.41 0.04
C LEU A 3 23.71 44.78 -0.77
N LEU A 4 23.54 43.52 -1.19
CA LEU A 4 24.53 42.77 -1.98
C LEU A 4 24.22 42.82 -3.49
N ALA A 5 23.01 43.24 -3.87
CA ALA A 5 22.59 43.36 -5.26
C ALA A 5 23.52 44.26 -6.12
N PRO A 6 24.05 45.39 -5.61
CA PRO A 6 25.01 46.22 -6.35
C PRO A 6 26.38 45.57 -6.53
N MET A 7 26.72 44.57 -5.70
CA MET A 7 28.01 43.86 -5.74
C MET A 7 27.97 42.58 -6.58
N ARG A 8 26.83 42.27 -7.21
CA ARG A 8 26.70 41.12 -8.10
C ARG A 8 27.51 41.37 -9.37
N VAL A 9 28.66 40.73 -9.47
CA VAL A 9 29.54 40.77 -10.66
C VAL A 9 29.18 39.73 -11.72
N GLY A 10 28.23 38.84 -11.44
CA GLY A 10 27.77 37.82 -12.38
C GLY A 10 26.75 36.86 -11.77
N THR A 11 26.38 35.86 -12.54
CA THR A 11 25.59 34.70 -12.08
C THR A 11 26.33 33.49 -12.60
N LEU A 12 26.67 32.55 -11.72
CA LEU A 12 27.20 31.26 -12.17
C LEU A 12 26.12 30.60 -13.03
N SER A 13 26.48 30.20 -14.24
CA SER A 13 25.58 29.42 -15.08
C SER A 13 25.49 27.99 -14.52
N ALA A 14 24.38 27.31 -14.79
CA ALA A 14 24.24 25.90 -14.40
C ALA A 14 25.28 25.02 -15.11
N GLU A 15 25.73 25.40 -16.31
CA GLU A 15 26.81 24.73 -17.05
C GLU A 15 28.19 24.97 -16.39
N ASP A 16 28.51 26.20 -15.99
CA ASP A 16 29.78 26.50 -15.29
C ASP A 16 29.83 25.78 -13.94
N TYR A 17 28.73 25.81 -13.19
CA TYR A 17 28.59 25.09 -11.92
C TYR A 17 28.74 23.58 -12.09
N ALA A 18 28.10 22.99 -13.11
CA ALA A 18 28.25 21.57 -13.43
C ALA A 18 29.66 21.23 -13.94
N SER A 19 30.33 22.14 -14.64
CA SER A 19 31.70 21.94 -15.13
C SER A 19 32.75 22.00 -14.01
N GLU A 20 32.54 22.78 -12.94
CA GLU A 20 33.49 22.87 -11.82
C GLU A 20 33.19 21.83 -10.73
N THR A 21 31.92 21.49 -10.49
CA THR A 21 31.52 20.54 -9.42
C THR A 21 31.25 19.12 -9.92
N CYS A 22 31.09 18.90 -11.23
CA CYS A 22 30.78 17.61 -11.83
C CYS A 22 31.68 17.22 -13.03
N ALA A 23 32.61 18.07 -13.50
CA ALA A 23 33.67 17.55 -14.37
C ALA A 23 34.58 16.64 -13.55
N ALA A 24 34.84 15.44 -14.06
CA ALA A 24 35.87 14.58 -13.52
C ALA A 24 37.19 15.36 -13.52
N LYS A 25 37.77 15.62 -12.35
CA LYS A 25 39.17 16.02 -12.27
C LYS A 25 39.98 14.99 -13.05
N THR A 26 40.91 15.42 -13.89
CA THR A 26 41.95 14.51 -14.40
C THR A 26 42.82 14.14 -13.21
N VAL A 27 42.47 13.04 -12.56
CA VAL A 27 43.17 12.49 -11.41
C VAL A 27 44.40 11.75 -11.95
N ASP A 28 45.58 12.10 -11.43
CA ASP A 28 46.77 11.27 -11.61
C ASP A 28 46.54 9.94 -10.88
N ALA A 29 46.50 8.83 -11.62
CA ALA A 29 46.20 7.51 -11.07
C ALA A 29 47.26 7.04 -10.04
N ASP A 30 48.44 7.67 -10.02
CA ASP A 30 49.53 7.34 -9.11
C ASP A 30 49.54 8.22 -7.84
N ASP A 31 48.71 9.28 -7.75
CA ASP A 31 48.55 10.10 -6.54
C ASP A 31 47.35 9.62 -5.69
N PRO A 32 47.58 9.01 -4.52
CA PRO A 32 46.51 8.53 -3.66
C PRO A 32 45.60 9.65 -3.13
N TYR A 33 45.97 10.93 -3.25
CA TYR A 33 45.17 12.09 -2.85
C TYR A 33 44.67 12.94 -4.03
N GLY A 34 44.89 12.51 -5.28
CA GLY A 34 44.59 13.30 -6.48
C GLY A 34 43.10 13.60 -6.71
N ASP A 35 42.20 12.87 -6.02
CA ASP A 35 40.74 13.01 -6.09
C ASP A 35 40.09 13.46 -4.76
N GLU A 36 40.85 14.16 -3.91
CA GLU A 36 40.32 14.72 -2.66
C GLU A 36 39.18 15.73 -2.92
N PRO A 37 38.06 15.71 -2.15
CA PRO A 37 36.95 16.63 -2.38
C PRO A 37 37.36 18.10 -2.14
N GLU A 38 36.65 19.04 -2.76
CA GLU A 38 36.90 20.46 -2.50
C GLU A 38 36.35 20.89 -1.15
N ARG A 39 37.08 21.76 -0.46
CA ARG A 39 36.72 22.27 0.87
C ARG A 39 36.62 23.79 0.80
N HIS A 40 35.79 24.33 1.68
CA HIS A 40 35.60 25.77 1.75
C HIS A 40 36.93 26.50 2.01
N PRO A 41 37.26 27.55 1.23
CA PRO A 41 38.57 28.19 1.28
C PRO A 41 38.85 28.93 2.60
N ALA A 42 37.81 29.17 3.40
CA ALA A 42 37.97 29.78 4.72
C ALA A 42 38.53 28.82 5.79
N LEU A 43 38.56 27.50 5.57
CA LEU A 43 39.13 26.57 6.54
C LEU A 43 40.64 26.82 6.71
N ILE A 44 41.11 26.77 7.96
CA ILE A 44 42.54 26.84 8.29
C ILE A 44 43.12 25.44 8.08
N VAL A 45 43.89 25.26 7.00
CA VAL A 45 44.47 23.95 6.64
C VAL A 45 45.80 23.73 7.35
N HIS A 46 45.90 22.64 8.11
CA HIS A 46 47.10 22.20 8.83
C HIS A 46 47.87 21.11 8.10
N GLY A 47 47.19 20.32 7.27
CA GLY A 47 47.79 19.34 6.39
C GLY A 47 46.88 19.06 5.19
N ALA A 48 47.42 19.05 3.97
CA ALA A 48 46.63 18.83 2.76
C ALA A 48 46.47 17.33 2.44
N THR A 49 47.48 16.51 2.75
CA THR A 49 47.53 15.08 2.40
C THR A 49 48.14 14.26 3.56
N PRO A 50 47.33 13.71 4.49
CA PRO A 50 45.86 13.73 4.51
C PRO A 50 45.28 15.09 4.95
N MET A 51 44.10 15.41 4.43
CA MET A 51 43.39 16.66 4.73
C MET A 51 43.07 16.78 6.22
N ASN A 52 43.59 17.83 6.84
CA ASN A 52 43.37 18.22 8.21
C ASN A 52 43.22 19.73 8.28
N ALA A 53 42.03 20.20 8.65
CA ALA A 53 41.71 21.62 8.68
C ALA A 53 40.71 21.93 9.81
N GLU A 54 40.76 23.15 10.32
CA GLU A 54 39.83 23.64 11.34
C GLU A 54 39.04 24.86 10.87
N SER A 55 37.90 25.08 11.50
CA SER A 55 37.10 26.29 11.32
C SER A 55 37.87 27.50 11.86
N PRO A 56 37.83 28.67 11.20
CA PRO A 56 38.34 29.90 11.79
C PRO A 56 37.67 30.18 13.14
N PRO A 57 38.43 30.46 14.21
CA PRO A 57 37.84 30.75 15.53
C PRO A 57 36.84 31.91 15.52
N ALA A 58 37.02 32.88 14.61
CA ALA A 58 36.12 34.02 14.44
C ALA A 58 34.72 33.65 13.90
N LEU A 59 34.58 32.49 13.25
CA LEU A 59 33.31 31.98 12.72
C LEU A 59 32.68 30.92 13.64
N LEU A 60 33.42 30.44 14.64
CA LEU A 60 32.91 29.49 15.63
C LEU A 60 32.01 30.23 16.61
N GLY A 61 30.73 29.85 16.63
CA GLY A 61 29.72 30.45 17.50
C GLY A 61 28.86 31.53 16.83
N ASP A 62 29.13 31.90 15.57
CA ASP A 62 28.27 32.78 14.77
C ASP A 62 26.90 32.16 14.50
N THR A 63 26.85 30.83 14.45
CA THR A 63 25.61 30.03 14.41
C THR A 63 25.67 28.92 15.45
N TYR A 64 24.51 28.56 15.99
CA TYR A 64 24.40 27.45 16.96
C TYR A 64 24.82 26.10 16.34
N LEU A 65 24.51 25.88 15.06
CA LEU A 65 24.99 24.74 14.29
C LEU A 65 26.07 25.22 13.32
N THR A 66 27.28 24.70 13.45
CA THR A 66 28.37 24.98 12.51
C THR A 66 27.96 24.52 11.11
N PRO A 67 27.98 25.39 10.09
CA PRO A 67 27.68 24.99 8.71
C PRO A 67 28.62 23.86 8.26
N ASN A 68 28.11 22.90 7.48
CA ASN A 68 28.86 21.72 7.05
C ASN A 68 30.20 22.08 6.38
N ASP A 69 30.19 23.11 5.53
CA ASP A 69 31.37 23.59 4.79
C ASP A 69 32.46 24.18 5.70
N LEU A 70 32.11 24.54 6.93
CA LEU A 70 33.02 25.06 7.95
C LEU A 70 33.30 24.05 9.06
N TRP A 71 32.75 22.83 9.01
CA TRP A 71 33.04 21.80 10.02
C TRP A 71 34.51 21.35 9.93
N TYR A 72 35.18 21.16 11.07
CA TYR A 72 36.59 20.75 11.08
C TYR A 72 36.77 19.39 10.37
N VAL A 73 37.84 19.26 9.59
CA VAL A 73 38.16 18.04 8.84
C VAL A 73 39.38 17.39 9.47
N ARG A 74 39.28 16.11 9.84
CA ARG A 74 40.43 15.33 10.30
C ARG A 74 40.47 13.97 9.61
N ASN A 75 41.36 13.83 8.64
CA ASN A 75 41.61 12.57 7.95
C ASN A 75 42.99 11.99 8.29
N HIS A 76 43.08 10.66 8.33
CA HIS A 76 44.32 9.90 8.52
C HIS A 76 44.86 9.32 7.20
N HIS A 77 44.00 9.22 6.19
CA HIS A 77 44.22 8.60 4.88
C HIS A 77 43.43 9.41 3.83
N PRO A 78 43.61 9.15 2.52
CA PRO A 78 42.77 9.75 1.49
C PRO A 78 41.28 9.54 1.77
N VAL A 79 40.45 10.53 1.42
CA VAL A 79 39.00 10.38 1.47
C VAL A 79 38.59 9.37 0.39
N PRO A 80 37.93 8.26 0.76
CA PRO A 80 37.52 7.27 -0.21
C PRO A 80 36.49 7.89 -1.15
N ARG A 81 36.72 7.74 -2.46
CA ARG A 81 35.73 8.06 -3.47
C ARG A 81 34.66 6.97 -3.45
N LEU A 82 33.59 7.17 -2.70
CA LEU A 82 32.39 6.33 -2.76
C LEU A 82 31.53 6.62 -4.00
N LYS A 83 32.20 6.91 -5.11
CA LYS A 83 31.65 7.13 -6.45
C LYS A 83 32.29 6.09 -7.37
N GLY A 84 32.09 4.82 -7.04
CA GLY A 84 32.07 3.82 -8.11
C GLY A 84 30.92 4.19 -9.05
N ASP A 85 31.04 3.91 -10.33
CA ASP A 85 29.88 3.92 -11.23
C ASP A 85 28.74 3.22 -10.48
N ALA A 86 27.66 3.94 -10.18
CA ALA A 86 26.64 3.42 -9.28
C ALA A 86 26.20 2.05 -9.81
N HIS A 87 26.48 0.97 -9.07
CA HIS A 87 26.16 -0.36 -9.56
C HIS A 87 24.66 -0.50 -9.43
N GLU A 88 23.99 -0.47 -10.58
CA GLU A 88 22.54 -0.58 -10.65
C GLU A 88 22.12 -2.03 -10.76
N VAL A 89 21.18 -2.41 -9.91
CA VAL A 89 20.55 -3.73 -9.96
C VAL A 89 19.05 -3.57 -9.92
N THR A 90 18.38 -4.00 -10.99
CA THR A 90 16.92 -4.12 -11.00
C THR A 90 16.53 -5.46 -10.39
N ALA A 91 15.83 -5.44 -9.26
CA ALA A 91 15.47 -6.64 -8.53
C ALA A 91 14.05 -6.57 -7.97
N THR A 92 13.36 -7.72 -8.02
CA THR A 92 12.10 -7.93 -7.30
C THR A 92 12.37 -8.40 -5.90
N MET A 93 11.85 -7.65 -4.92
CA MET A 93 11.81 -8.09 -3.53
C MET A 93 10.45 -8.68 -3.22
N GLN A 94 10.42 -9.98 -2.89
CA GLN A 94 9.23 -10.68 -2.45
C GLN A 94 9.33 -11.07 -0.97
N CYS A 95 8.27 -10.81 -0.21
CA CYS A 95 8.12 -11.34 1.14
C CYS A 95 7.88 -12.85 1.07
N SER A 96 8.54 -13.65 1.91
CA SER A 96 8.25 -15.09 1.99
C SER A 96 6.83 -15.38 2.50
N GLY A 97 6.16 -14.41 3.12
CA GLY A 97 4.74 -14.49 3.46
C GLY A 97 3.78 -14.08 2.34
N ASN A 98 4.27 -13.78 1.13
CA ASN A 98 3.40 -13.47 -0.01
C ASN A 98 2.40 -14.61 -0.24
N ARG A 99 1.14 -14.26 -0.53
CA ARG A 99 0.02 -15.20 -0.69
C ARG A 99 -0.29 -16.06 0.54
N ARG A 100 0.10 -15.64 1.76
CA ARG A 100 -0.28 -16.30 3.02
C ARG A 100 -1.80 -16.43 3.16
N GLY A 101 -2.56 -15.41 2.76
CA GLY A 101 -4.03 -15.41 2.86
C GLY A 101 -4.66 -16.62 2.18
N HIS A 102 -4.09 -17.09 1.07
CA HIS A 102 -4.59 -18.26 0.34
C HIS A 102 -4.30 -19.60 1.04
N MET A 103 -3.34 -19.66 1.96
CA MET A 103 -3.11 -20.86 2.78
C MET A 103 -4.11 -20.99 3.93
N ASN A 104 -4.70 -19.87 4.37
CA ASN A 104 -5.62 -19.86 5.51
C ASN A 104 -6.91 -20.65 5.26
N GLN A 105 -7.26 -20.91 4.00
CA GLN A 105 -8.40 -21.77 3.65
C GLN A 105 -8.18 -23.25 4.00
N TYR A 106 -6.93 -23.68 4.25
CA TYR A 106 -6.57 -25.06 4.60
C TYR A 106 -6.09 -25.23 6.04
N GLY A 107 -6.08 -24.15 6.82
CA GLY A 107 -5.67 -24.15 8.21
C GLY A 107 -5.10 -22.81 8.66
N THR A 108 -5.27 -22.50 9.94
CA THR A 108 -4.81 -21.24 10.54
C THR A 108 -3.29 -21.11 10.46
N THR A 109 -2.80 -20.07 9.77
CA THR A 109 -1.39 -19.70 9.77
C THR A 109 -1.10 -18.53 10.72
N SER A 110 0.17 -18.30 11.05
CA SER A 110 0.59 -17.18 11.91
C SER A 110 1.35 -16.11 11.11
N GLY A 111 0.75 -14.92 11.00
CA GLY A 111 1.34 -13.73 10.36
C GLY A 111 0.31 -12.93 9.56
N THR A 112 0.74 -11.82 8.96
CA THR A 112 -0.12 -10.96 8.12
C THR A 112 -0.70 -11.72 6.94
N ALA A 113 -2.02 -11.68 6.76
CA ALA A 113 -2.73 -12.39 5.69
C ALA A 113 -2.56 -11.69 4.32
N TRP A 114 -1.35 -11.74 3.77
CA TRP A 114 -1.06 -11.15 2.45
C TRP A 114 -1.85 -11.82 1.33
N GLY A 115 -2.38 -11.00 0.42
CA GLY A 115 -2.79 -11.44 -0.94
C GLY A 115 -1.57 -11.69 -1.82
N CYS A 116 -1.67 -11.47 -3.14
CA CYS A 116 -0.54 -11.62 -4.06
C CYS A 116 0.41 -10.41 -4.13
N GLY A 117 0.09 -9.29 -3.47
CA GLY A 117 0.82 -8.03 -3.62
C GLY A 117 2.05 -7.85 -2.73
N ALA A 118 2.50 -8.84 -1.97
CA ALA A 118 3.68 -8.71 -1.10
C ALA A 118 5.00 -8.94 -1.89
N ALA A 119 5.08 -8.33 -3.07
CA ALA A 119 6.23 -8.32 -3.97
C ALA A 119 6.25 -7.00 -4.75
N SER A 120 7.43 -6.44 -4.98
CA SER A 120 7.61 -5.22 -5.79
C SER A 120 9.00 -5.20 -6.42
N THR A 121 9.12 -4.50 -7.54
CA THR A 121 10.36 -4.38 -8.32
C THR A 121 10.83 -2.93 -8.35
N ALA A 122 12.14 -2.72 -8.22
CA ALA A 122 12.78 -1.42 -8.36
C ALA A 122 14.21 -1.58 -8.87
N THR A 123 14.75 -0.50 -9.42
CA THR A 123 16.18 -0.36 -9.72
C THR A 123 16.87 0.24 -8.49
N TRP A 124 17.90 -0.43 -8.00
CA TRP A 124 18.65 -0.04 -6.81
C TRP A 124 20.04 0.39 -7.22
N ALA A 125 20.49 1.55 -6.76
CA ALA A 125 21.86 2.00 -6.97
C ALA A 125 22.61 2.04 -5.63
N GLY A 126 23.85 1.56 -5.65
CA GLY A 126 24.63 1.35 -4.44
C GLY A 126 26.06 0.94 -4.69
N VAL A 127 26.76 0.63 -3.60
CA VAL A 127 28.09 0.03 -3.64
C VAL A 127 27.96 -1.50 -3.57
N PRO A 128 28.59 -2.27 -4.47
CA PRO A 128 28.66 -3.72 -4.34
C PRO A 128 29.27 -4.11 -2.99
N LEU A 129 28.57 -4.98 -2.24
CA LEU A 129 29.02 -5.43 -0.92
C LEU A 129 30.38 -6.14 -1.00
N ARG A 130 30.61 -6.89 -2.09
CA ARG A 130 31.89 -7.52 -2.41
C ARG A 130 33.04 -6.52 -2.36
N ASP A 131 32.87 -5.39 -3.04
CA ASP A 131 33.93 -4.41 -3.23
C ASP A 131 34.13 -3.60 -1.95
N LEU A 132 33.03 -3.17 -1.32
CA LEU A 132 33.05 -2.50 -0.01
C LEU A 132 33.82 -3.32 1.02
N VAL A 133 33.51 -4.61 1.15
CA VAL A 133 34.17 -5.52 2.10
C VAL A 133 35.62 -5.80 1.68
N GLY A 134 35.86 -6.00 0.38
CA GLY A 134 37.19 -6.26 -0.16
C GLY A 134 38.17 -5.13 0.13
N GLU A 135 37.73 -3.89 -0.07
CA GLU A 135 38.50 -2.67 0.18
C GLU A 135 38.65 -2.41 1.68
N THR A 136 37.55 -2.36 2.43
CA THR A 136 37.58 -1.98 3.86
C THR A 136 38.32 -2.97 4.75
N LEU A 137 38.31 -4.25 4.41
CA LEU A 137 39.02 -5.30 5.15
C LEU A 137 40.34 -5.72 4.49
N ASN A 138 40.76 -5.03 3.42
CA ASN A 138 41.97 -5.32 2.66
C ASN A 138 42.11 -6.81 2.27
N LEU A 139 41.02 -7.40 1.76
CA LEU A 139 40.96 -8.82 1.37
C LEU A 139 41.46 -9.08 -0.07
N GLY A 140 41.91 -8.03 -0.75
CA GLY A 140 42.41 -8.07 -2.12
C GLY A 140 41.31 -8.34 -3.16
N ALA A 141 41.72 -8.64 -4.40
CA ALA A 141 40.82 -8.79 -5.55
C ALA A 141 39.85 -10.00 -5.48
N ALA A 142 40.10 -10.95 -4.56
CA ALA A 142 39.29 -12.16 -4.38
C ALA A 142 38.72 -12.25 -2.94
N PRO A 143 37.86 -11.30 -2.53
CA PRO A 143 37.43 -11.16 -1.15
C PRO A 143 36.70 -12.39 -0.60
N LEU A 144 35.91 -13.09 -1.43
CA LEU A 144 35.24 -14.33 -1.05
C LEU A 144 36.24 -15.43 -0.64
N ALA A 145 37.27 -15.66 -1.47
CA ALA A 145 38.27 -16.68 -1.21
C ALA A 145 39.11 -16.35 0.03
N ALA A 146 39.47 -15.07 0.20
CA ALA A 146 40.17 -14.59 1.38
C ALA A 146 39.34 -14.76 2.66
N ALA A 147 38.07 -14.33 2.65
CA ALA A 147 37.17 -14.48 3.79
C ALA A 147 36.96 -15.95 4.19
N LYS A 148 36.82 -16.86 3.20
CA LYS A 148 36.73 -18.31 3.46
C LYS A 148 37.99 -18.88 4.12
N LYS A 149 39.18 -18.42 3.73
CA LYS A 149 40.45 -18.84 4.37
C LYS A 149 40.54 -18.42 5.84
N LEU A 150 39.84 -17.35 6.22
CA LEU A 150 39.70 -16.90 7.61
C LEU A 150 38.62 -17.67 8.40
N GLY A 151 37.99 -18.68 7.80
CA GLY A 151 36.93 -19.47 8.44
C GLY A 151 35.56 -18.78 8.49
N LEU A 152 35.40 -17.66 7.78
CA LEU A 152 34.14 -16.92 7.71
C LEU A 152 33.19 -17.63 6.73
N ARG A 153 31.87 -17.60 7.02
CA ARG A 153 30.84 -18.31 6.25
C ARG A 153 29.61 -17.47 5.93
N HIS A 154 29.34 -16.43 6.72
CA HIS A 154 28.16 -15.58 6.59
C HIS A 154 28.51 -14.10 6.63
N ALA A 155 27.71 -13.27 5.96
CA ALA A 155 27.59 -11.85 6.22
C ALA A 155 26.32 -11.61 7.04
N ILE A 156 26.47 -10.99 8.22
CA ILE A 156 25.39 -10.56 9.10
C ILE A 156 25.17 -9.06 8.87
N PHE A 157 23.90 -8.68 8.72
CA PHE A 157 23.47 -7.30 8.61
C PHE A 157 22.65 -6.94 9.84
N GLU A 158 23.02 -5.83 10.47
CA GLU A 158 22.30 -5.32 11.63
C GLU A 158 21.69 -3.96 11.28
N ALA A 159 20.41 -3.83 11.59
CA ALA A 159 19.64 -2.63 11.34
C ALA A 159 19.59 -1.70 12.57
N ALA A 160 19.24 -0.44 12.32
CA ALA A 160 18.97 0.55 13.35
C ALA A 160 17.77 0.19 14.24
N ASP A 161 16.80 -0.59 13.74
CA ASP A 161 15.63 -1.09 14.48
C ASP A 161 15.88 -2.44 15.19
N ASP A 162 17.16 -2.82 15.34
CA ASP A 162 17.65 -4.04 15.98
C ASP A 162 17.27 -5.35 15.26
N MET A 163 16.70 -5.26 14.07
CA MET A 163 16.56 -6.41 13.18
C MET A 163 17.94 -6.88 12.71
N GLN A 164 18.15 -8.20 12.72
CA GLN A 164 19.33 -8.83 12.14
C GLN A 164 18.95 -9.98 11.22
N ALA A 165 19.67 -10.10 10.11
CA ALA A 165 19.62 -11.25 9.22
C ALA A 165 21.00 -11.52 8.64
N SER A 166 21.19 -12.74 8.13
CA SER A 166 22.45 -13.14 7.51
C SER A 166 22.23 -13.81 6.16
N ILE A 167 23.26 -13.75 5.32
CA ILE A 167 23.34 -14.48 4.05
C ILE A 167 24.68 -15.22 3.96
N PRO A 168 24.78 -16.31 3.18
CA PRO A 168 26.05 -16.98 2.93
C PRO A 168 27.05 -16.06 2.23
N LEU A 169 28.35 -16.22 2.50
CA LEU A 169 29.38 -15.40 1.86
C LEU A 169 29.41 -15.55 0.33
N GLU A 170 29.05 -16.72 -0.20
CA GLU A 170 28.94 -16.97 -1.63
C GLU A 170 27.98 -15.99 -2.30
N LYS A 171 26.86 -15.66 -1.63
CA LYS A 171 25.93 -14.63 -2.10
C LYS A 171 26.47 -13.23 -1.84
N ALA A 172 27.03 -12.99 -0.65
CA ALA A 172 27.46 -11.65 -0.23
C ALA A 172 28.65 -11.10 -1.04
N LEU A 173 29.63 -11.95 -1.35
CA LEU A 173 30.92 -11.56 -1.94
C LEU A 173 31.19 -12.24 -3.30
N GLY A 174 30.27 -13.07 -3.80
CA GLY A 174 30.39 -13.71 -5.09
C GLY A 174 30.16 -12.74 -6.25
N GLU A 175 30.80 -13.00 -7.39
CA GLU A 175 30.74 -12.11 -8.56
C GLU A 175 29.36 -12.06 -9.21
N LEU A 176 28.59 -13.15 -9.08
CA LEU A 176 27.21 -13.26 -9.56
C LEU A 176 26.20 -12.90 -8.46
N GLY A 177 26.67 -12.34 -7.34
CA GLY A 177 25.85 -12.06 -6.17
C GLY A 177 25.00 -10.79 -6.30
N ASP A 178 25.52 -9.75 -6.98
CA ASP A 178 24.87 -8.44 -7.14
C ASP A 178 24.32 -7.84 -5.82
N VAL A 179 24.95 -8.16 -4.68
CA VAL A 179 24.52 -7.65 -3.38
C VAL A 179 25.01 -6.22 -3.23
N LEU A 180 24.09 -5.30 -2.92
CA LEU A 180 24.38 -3.88 -2.79
C LEU A 180 24.19 -3.40 -1.35
N VAL A 181 25.03 -2.46 -0.94
CA VAL A 181 24.66 -1.45 0.06
C VAL A 181 24.12 -0.24 -0.71
N ALA A 182 22.79 -0.17 -0.80
CA ALA A 182 22.06 0.78 -1.65
C ALA A 182 21.71 2.07 -0.91
N TYR A 183 21.79 3.18 -1.63
CA TYR A 183 21.40 4.53 -1.19
C TYR A 183 20.36 5.19 -2.11
N GLU A 184 20.10 4.61 -3.30
CA GLU A 184 19.05 5.05 -4.23
C GLU A 184 18.07 3.91 -4.61
N MET A 185 16.83 4.31 -4.89
CA MET A 185 15.73 3.48 -5.39
C MET A 185 15.04 4.23 -6.52
N ASN A 186 15.05 3.66 -7.72
CA ASN A 186 14.49 4.25 -8.95
C ASN A 186 15.05 5.65 -9.27
N GLY A 187 16.36 5.83 -9.14
CA GLY A 187 17.05 7.10 -9.45
C GLY A 187 16.81 8.24 -8.44
N ALA A 188 16.25 7.94 -7.28
CA ALA A 188 16.02 8.89 -6.20
C ALA A 188 16.53 8.34 -4.85
N PRO A 189 16.85 9.20 -3.86
CA PRO A 189 17.22 8.75 -2.53
C PRO A 189 16.17 7.80 -1.92
N ILE A 190 16.63 6.74 -1.24
CA ILE A 190 15.72 5.72 -0.70
C ILE A 190 14.75 6.35 0.31
N PRO A 191 13.42 6.19 0.14
CA PRO A 191 12.44 6.64 1.13
C PRO A 191 12.63 5.97 2.49
N ARG A 192 12.24 6.66 3.57
CA ARG A 192 12.42 6.17 4.95
C ARG A 192 11.84 4.78 5.16
N ASP A 193 10.62 4.50 4.69
CA ASP A 193 9.96 3.19 4.83
C ASP A 193 10.70 2.04 4.12
N HIS A 194 11.49 2.38 3.10
CA HIS A 194 12.29 1.45 2.31
C HIS A 194 13.73 1.32 2.81
N GLY A 195 14.07 1.95 3.93
CA GLY A 195 15.35 1.76 4.61
C GLY A 195 16.34 2.90 4.43
N GLY A 196 15.92 4.07 3.90
CA GLY A 196 16.80 5.22 3.75
C GLY A 196 17.42 5.66 5.09
N PRO A 197 18.68 6.13 5.11
CA PRO A 197 19.51 6.44 3.94
C PRO A 197 20.24 5.24 3.31
N LEU A 198 20.37 4.12 4.04
CA LEU A 198 21.12 2.96 3.56
C LEU A 198 20.39 1.65 3.86
N ARG A 199 20.32 0.77 2.87
CA ARG A 199 19.84 -0.60 3.04
C ARG A 199 20.75 -1.60 2.34
N VAL A 200 20.61 -2.87 2.72
CA VAL A 200 21.12 -3.98 1.92
C VAL A 200 20.05 -4.43 0.91
N VAL A 201 20.49 -4.65 -0.33
CA VAL A 201 19.71 -5.30 -1.39
C VAL A 201 20.40 -6.61 -1.74
N VAL A 202 19.67 -7.73 -1.60
CA VAL A 202 20.13 -9.09 -1.85
C VAL A 202 19.21 -9.71 -2.92
N PRO A 203 19.55 -9.53 -4.21
CA PRO A 203 18.72 -10.02 -5.31
C PRO A 203 18.46 -11.53 -5.25
N GLY A 204 17.24 -11.96 -5.57
CA GLY A 204 16.85 -13.38 -5.55
C GLY A 204 16.62 -13.98 -4.16
N TYR A 205 16.83 -13.21 -3.08
CA TYR A 205 16.57 -13.65 -1.70
C TYR A 205 15.26 -13.05 -1.17
N ALA A 206 14.64 -13.73 -0.22
CA ALA A 206 13.44 -13.30 0.46
C ALA A 206 13.64 -11.94 1.14
N GLY A 207 12.57 -11.13 1.17
CA GLY A 207 12.62 -9.73 1.62
C GLY A 207 13.23 -9.51 2.99
N VAL A 208 13.12 -10.47 3.92
CA VAL A 208 13.79 -10.39 5.24
C VAL A 208 15.32 -10.21 5.14
N ARG A 209 15.96 -10.80 4.13
CA ARG A 209 17.43 -10.74 3.98
C ARG A 209 17.90 -9.39 3.41
N ASN A 210 16.97 -8.57 2.93
CA ASN A 210 17.23 -7.24 2.38
C ASN A 210 17.11 -6.20 3.50
N VAL A 211 18.05 -6.21 4.44
CA VAL A 211 17.95 -5.45 5.71
C VAL A 211 17.90 -3.94 5.46
N LYS A 212 16.89 -3.29 6.03
CA LYS A 212 16.67 -1.83 5.97
C LYS A 212 17.46 -1.11 7.06
N TRP A 213 17.75 0.17 6.87
CA TRP A 213 18.44 1.02 7.86
C TRP A 213 19.71 0.37 8.39
N VAL A 214 20.54 -0.17 7.49
CA VAL A 214 21.71 -0.96 7.87
C VAL A 214 22.70 -0.07 8.62
N LYS A 215 23.09 -0.49 9.83
CA LYS A 215 24.06 0.21 10.68
C LYS A 215 25.39 -0.51 10.79
N ARG A 216 25.39 -1.85 10.63
CA ARG A 216 26.59 -2.67 10.79
C ARG A 216 26.53 -3.91 9.90
N ILE A 217 27.67 -4.23 9.30
CA ILE A 217 27.90 -5.44 8.50
C ILE A 217 29.03 -6.22 9.18
N VAL A 218 28.79 -7.50 9.47
CA VAL A 218 29.75 -8.36 10.18
C VAL A 218 29.96 -9.64 9.38
N LEU A 219 31.20 -9.94 9.02
CA LEU A 219 31.54 -11.27 8.51
C LEU A 219 31.72 -12.23 9.69
N SER A 220 31.10 -13.40 9.62
CA SER A 220 31.01 -14.32 10.75
C SER A 220 31.12 -15.78 10.30
N ALA A 221 31.63 -16.64 11.17
CA ALA A 221 31.57 -18.09 10.99
C ALA A 221 30.14 -18.63 11.16
N ASP A 222 29.29 -17.95 11.93
CA ASP A 222 27.92 -18.38 12.23
C ASP A 222 26.88 -17.37 11.71
N THR A 223 25.64 -17.83 11.54
CA THR A 223 24.50 -17.00 11.12
C THR A 223 24.13 -15.96 12.18
N ALA A 224 23.32 -14.97 11.81
CA ALA A 224 22.78 -14.00 12.76
C ALA A 224 22.01 -14.71 13.89
N VAL A 225 22.02 -14.12 15.09
CA VAL A 225 21.24 -14.62 16.23
C VAL A 225 19.82 -14.03 16.21
N GLY A 226 18.93 -14.59 17.04
CA GLY A 226 17.61 -14.01 17.27
C GLY A 226 16.49 -14.59 16.40
N ALA A 227 15.32 -13.97 16.52
CA ALA A 227 14.06 -14.56 16.08
C ALA A 227 13.93 -14.72 14.56
N TRP A 228 14.59 -13.86 13.77
CA TRP A 228 14.47 -13.78 12.30
C TRP A 228 15.45 -14.69 11.53
N GLU A 229 16.38 -15.35 12.24
CA GLU A 229 17.39 -16.23 11.64
C GLU A 229 17.42 -17.61 12.33
N ARG A 230 17.73 -17.66 13.63
CA ARG A 230 17.79 -18.91 14.41
C ARG A 230 16.47 -19.26 15.11
N GLY A 231 15.55 -18.31 15.24
CA GLY A 231 14.21 -18.53 15.78
C GLY A 231 13.23 -19.11 14.76
N MET A 232 11.94 -19.17 15.13
CA MET A 232 10.92 -19.78 14.27
C MET A 232 10.52 -18.97 13.02
N ASN A 233 10.90 -17.68 12.94
CA ASN A 233 10.47 -16.84 11.84
C ASN A 233 11.21 -17.21 10.55
N TYR A 234 10.53 -17.02 9.42
CA TYR A 234 11.10 -17.23 8.09
C TYR A 234 11.69 -18.64 7.87
N LYS A 235 11.05 -19.67 8.44
CA LYS A 235 11.34 -21.08 8.20
C LYS A 235 10.09 -21.77 7.66
N ALA A 236 10.23 -22.41 6.50
CA ALA A 236 9.15 -23.23 5.94
C ALA A 236 9.14 -24.58 6.68
N MET A 237 8.18 -24.73 7.59
CA MET A 237 8.08 -25.92 8.45
C MET A 237 7.31 -27.05 7.75
N PRO A 238 7.49 -28.32 8.17
CA PRO A 238 6.71 -29.44 7.64
C PRO A 238 5.20 -29.22 7.75
N SER A 239 4.46 -29.64 6.73
CA SER A 239 3.00 -29.42 6.62
C SER A 239 2.15 -30.19 7.64
N HIS A 240 2.71 -31.21 8.28
CA HIS A 240 2.05 -31.97 9.34
C HIS A 240 2.18 -31.31 10.72
N TRP A 241 3.00 -30.26 10.88
CA TRP A 241 3.07 -29.48 12.12
C TRP A 241 2.01 -28.40 12.10
N ARG A 242 0.85 -28.68 12.70
CA ARG A 242 -0.36 -27.85 12.56
C ARG A 242 -0.75 -27.09 13.83
N SER A 243 -0.06 -27.34 14.95
CA SER A 243 -0.41 -26.78 16.25
C SER A 243 0.82 -26.36 17.07
N LYS A 244 0.59 -25.59 18.14
CA LYS A 244 1.65 -25.26 19.12
C LYS A 244 2.24 -26.50 19.81
N ALA A 245 1.47 -27.59 19.91
CA ALA A 245 1.94 -28.83 20.52
C ALA A 245 3.04 -29.47 19.65
N ASP A 246 2.88 -29.42 18.32
CA ASP A 246 3.85 -29.96 17.35
C ASP A 246 5.19 -29.20 17.37
N LEU A 247 5.17 -27.94 17.82
CA LEU A 247 6.36 -27.09 17.92
C LEU A 247 7.14 -27.28 19.23
N LYS A 248 6.60 -28.05 20.18
CA LYS A 248 7.23 -28.22 21.49
C LYS A 248 8.52 -29.03 21.36
N GLY A 249 9.64 -28.45 21.82
CA GLY A 249 10.95 -29.12 21.80
C GLY A 249 11.66 -29.09 20.45
N VAL A 250 11.09 -28.41 19.45
CA VAL A 250 11.76 -28.20 18.16
C VAL A 250 12.96 -27.27 18.33
N ASP A 251 14.12 -27.71 17.87
CA ASP A 251 15.29 -26.85 17.71
C ASP A 251 15.18 -26.08 16.40
N PHE A 252 14.65 -24.86 16.46
CA PHE A 252 14.52 -23.99 15.29
C PHE A 252 15.88 -23.56 14.71
N ALA A 253 16.96 -23.55 15.49
CA ALA A 253 18.26 -23.15 15.01
C ALA A 253 18.85 -24.19 14.03
N ALA A 254 18.48 -25.46 14.18
CA ALA A 254 18.87 -26.54 13.28
C ALA A 254 18.09 -26.56 11.95
N LEU A 255 16.94 -25.87 11.87
CA LEU A 255 16.14 -25.80 10.66
C LEU A 255 16.66 -24.72 9.70
N PRO A 256 16.61 -24.93 8.38
CA PRO A 256 17.07 -23.94 7.42
C PRO A 256 16.18 -22.70 7.41
N SER A 257 16.83 -21.55 7.38
CA SER A 257 16.21 -20.24 7.16
C SER A 257 15.84 -20.08 5.68
N ILE A 258 14.73 -19.41 5.37
CA ILE A 258 14.38 -19.08 3.99
C ILE A 258 15.35 -17.99 3.50
N HIS A 259 16.13 -18.35 2.50
CA HIS A 259 17.01 -17.45 1.76
C HIS A 259 16.39 -17.20 0.39
N GLU A 260 16.58 -18.14 -0.54
CA GLU A 260 15.99 -18.09 -1.88
C GLU A 260 14.51 -18.45 -1.84
N LEU A 261 13.75 -17.86 -2.77
CA LEU A 261 12.35 -18.16 -2.97
C LEU A 261 12.16 -19.08 -4.18
N PRO A 262 11.19 -20.01 -4.14
CA PRO A 262 10.83 -20.84 -5.30
C PRO A 262 10.12 -20.00 -6.36
N THR A 263 9.98 -20.54 -7.57
CA THR A 263 9.27 -19.91 -8.69
C THR A 263 7.86 -19.53 -8.29
N GLN A 264 7.46 -18.30 -8.59
CA GLN A 264 6.16 -17.72 -8.24
C GLN A 264 5.47 -17.21 -9.50
N CYS A 265 4.14 -17.24 -9.52
CA CYS A 265 3.31 -16.65 -10.55
C CYS A 265 2.01 -16.13 -9.93
N ALA A 266 1.54 -14.96 -10.35
CA ALA A 266 0.26 -14.43 -9.92
C ALA A 266 -0.38 -13.50 -10.95
N PHE A 267 -1.69 -13.63 -11.14
CA PHE A 267 -2.56 -12.60 -11.71
C PHE A 267 -2.42 -11.24 -11.02
N SER A 268 -2.36 -10.20 -11.85
CA SER A 268 -2.59 -8.79 -11.51
C SER A 268 -3.99 -8.34 -11.94
N ALA A 269 -4.50 -8.90 -13.05
CA ALA A 269 -5.88 -8.77 -13.47
C ALA A 269 -6.27 -10.03 -14.28
N PRO A 270 -7.54 -10.44 -14.23
CA PRO A 270 -8.61 -9.91 -13.37
C PRO A 270 -8.42 -10.26 -11.88
N ALA A 271 -9.09 -9.53 -11.00
CA ALA A 271 -9.07 -9.75 -9.56
C ALA A 271 -10.19 -10.72 -9.13
N ALA A 272 -10.03 -11.32 -7.94
CA ALA A 272 -11.08 -12.15 -7.37
C ALA A 272 -12.37 -11.34 -7.16
N GLY A 273 -13.48 -11.85 -7.70
CA GLY A 273 -14.79 -11.19 -7.66
C GLY A 273 -15.13 -10.35 -8.89
N ASP A 274 -14.19 -10.17 -9.82
CA ASP A 274 -14.51 -9.63 -11.15
C ASP A 274 -15.39 -10.60 -11.94
N ALA A 275 -15.98 -10.12 -13.03
CA ALA A 275 -16.80 -10.93 -13.92
C ALA A 275 -16.41 -10.70 -15.38
N VAL A 276 -16.59 -11.72 -16.20
CA VAL A 276 -16.47 -11.64 -17.66
C VAL A 276 -17.85 -11.61 -18.30
N ASP A 277 -17.98 -10.91 -19.42
CA ASP A 277 -19.19 -11.01 -20.23
C ASP A 277 -19.22 -12.36 -20.93
N SER A 278 -20.34 -13.07 -20.83
CA SER A 278 -20.50 -14.38 -21.45
C SER A 278 -20.66 -14.31 -22.96
N ASP A 279 -20.97 -13.12 -23.49
CA ASP A 279 -21.09 -12.86 -24.92
C ASP A 279 -19.72 -12.61 -25.57
N ASP A 280 -18.68 -12.31 -24.78
CA ASP A 280 -17.31 -12.22 -25.27
C ASP A 280 -16.75 -13.62 -25.58
N GLU A 281 -15.93 -13.73 -26.64
CA GLU A 281 -15.25 -14.98 -26.97
C GLU A 281 -14.02 -15.23 -26.06
N SER A 282 -13.37 -14.15 -25.64
CA SER A 282 -12.15 -14.17 -24.83
C SER A 282 -12.02 -12.92 -23.95
N PHE A 283 -11.11 -12.96 -22.99
CA PHE A 283 -10.75 -11.81 -22.17
C PHE A 283 -9.25 -11.79 -21.86
N GLU A 284 -8.71 -10.59 -21.65
CA GLU A 284 -7.31 -10.41 -21.29
C GLU A 284 -7.07 -10.71 -19.80
N ALA A 285 -6.14 -11.64 -19.53
CA ALA A 285 -5.53 -11.83 -18.24
C ALA A 285 -4.06 -11.37 -18.27
N ARG A 286 -3.61 -10.76 -17.18
CA ARG A 286 -2.22 -10.32 -17.02
C ARG A 286 -1.70 -10.53 -15.62
N GLY A 287 -0.39 -10.63 -15.48
CA GLY A 287 0.23 -10.81 -14.18
C GLY A 287 1.74 -10.73 -14.22
N TRP A 288 2.34 -11.32 -13.21
CA TRP A 288 3.78 -11.40 -13.06
C TRP A 288 4.20 -12.80 -12.64
N ALA A 289 5.43 -13.16 -13.01
CA ALA A 289 6.10 -14.36 -12.59
C ALA A 289 7.51 -14.02 -12.13
N LEU A 290 8.04 -14.75 -11.17
CA LEU A 290 9.41 -14.59 -10.67
C LEU A 290 10.05 -15.96 -10.59
N GLY A 291 11.15 -16.14 -11.30
CA GLY A 291 11.90 -17.39 -11.24
C GLY A 291 12.73 -17.48 -9.96
N SER A 292 13.12 -18.69 -9.61
CA SER A 292 13.78 -18.93 -8.34
C SER A 292 15.26 -18.55 -8.41
N ALA A 293 15.74 -17.80 -7.41
CA ALA A 293 17.17 -17.51 -7.22
C ALA A 293 17.90 -16.97 -8.47
N GLY A 294 17.28 -16.07 -9.24
CA GLY A 294 17.90 -15.48 -10.43
C GLY A 294 17.77 -16.32 -11.71
N ARG A 295 16.98 -17.40 -11.68
CA ARG A 295 16.62 -18.15 -12.88
C ARG A 295 15.55 -17.41 -13.65
N ALA A 296 15.71 -17.28 -14.97
CA ALA A 296 14.73 -16.64 -15.82
C ALA A 296 13.45 -17.49 -15.92
N VAL A 297 12.30 -16.82 -15.93
CA VAL A 297 11.02 -17.44 -16.31
C VAL A 297 11.04 -17.61 -17.83
N HIS A 298 10.77 -18.82 -18.31
CA HIS A 298 10.78 -19.10 -19.75
C HIS A 298 9.40 -19.50 -20.28
N ARG A 299 8.41 -19.71 -19.40
CA ARG A 299 7.03 -20.02 -19.77
C ARG A 299 6.08 -19.66 -18.65
N VAL A 300 4.93 -19.11 -19.02
CA VAL A 300 3.75 -18.97 -18.16
C VAL A 300 2.57 -19.62 -18.88
N GLU A 301 1.81 -20.44 -18.15
CA GLU A 301 0.60 -21.07 -18.66
C GLU A 301 -0.57 -20.64 -17.80
N VAL A 302 -1.68 -20.34 -18.47
CA VAL A 302 -2.89 -19.83 -17.85
C VAL A 302 -4.08 -20.66 -18.31
N SER A 303 -5.01 -20.93 -17.41
CA SER A 303 -6.22 -21.71 -17.67
C SER A 303 -7.44 -20.92 -17.19
N ALA A 304 -8.56 -21.06 -17.89
CA ALA A 304 -9.86 -20.48 -17.52
C ALA A 304 -10.89 -21.51 -17.02
N ASP A 305 -10.57 -22.81 -17.09
CA ASP A 305 -11.48 -23.93 -16.87
C ASP A 305 -11.03 -24.84 -15.71
N GLY A 306 -10.31 -24.28 -14.73
CA GLY A 306 -9.81 -25.04 -13.59
C GLY A 306 -8.67 -26.01 -13.95
N GLY A 307 -7.97 -25.77 -15.05
CA GLY A 307 -6.76 -26.49 -15.45
C GLY A 307 -7.01 -27.68 -16.38
N ALA A 308 -8.21 -27.78 -16.98
CA ALA A 308 -8.52 -28.79 -17.98
C ALA A 308 -7.82 -28.47 -19.31
N THR A 309 -7.76 -27.19 -19.68
CA THR A 309 -6.99 -26.67 -20.81
C THR A 309 -6.06 -25.55 -20.36
N TRP A 310 -4.97 -25.34 -21.11
CA TRP A 310 -3.95 -24.35 -20.81
C TRP A 310 -3.58 -23.58 -22.07
N THR A 311 -3.50 -22.26 -21.94
CA THR A 311 -2.99 -21.33 -22.96
C THR A 311 -1.64 -20.79 -22.48
N GLU A 312 -0.65 -20.80 -23.36
CA GLU A 312 0.65 -20.19 -23.07
C GLU A 312 0.52 -18.66 -23.16
N ALA A 313 0.96 -17.96 -22.10
CA ALA A 313 0.94 -16.51 -22.04
C ALA A 313 2.14 -15.91 -22.79
N SER A 314 1.96 -14.71 -23.34
CA SER A 314 3.07 -13.89 -23.81
C SER A 314 3.85 -13.35 -22.61
N LEU A 315 5.18 -13.38 -22.69
CA LEU A 315 6.05 -12.77 -21.69
C LEU A 315 6.44 -11.37 -22.19
N ASP A 316 6.02 -10.32 -21.47
CA ASP A 316 6.09 -8.95 -21.97
C ASP A 316 7.40 -8.26 -21.59
N ALA A 317 7.62 -7.99 -20.30
CA ALA A 317 8.80 -7.30 -19.78
C ALA A 317 9.59 -8.22 -18.85
N GLY A 318 10.91 -8.00 -18.74
CA GLY A 318 11.79 -8.79 -17.88
C GLY A 318 12.18 -10.15 -18.45
N THR A 319 12.14 -10.32 -19.78
CA THR A 319 12.59 -11.52 -20.50
C THR A 319 14.08 -11.49 -20.85
N ASP A 320 14.62 -10.30 -21.13
CA ASP A 320 16.03 -10.09 -21.46
C ASP A 320 16.86 -9.79 -20.20
N GLN A 321 17.00 -10.80 -19.35
CA GLN A 321 17.84 -10.71 -18.14
C GLN A 321 19.04 -11.66 -18.24
N PRO A 322 20.20 -11.30 -17.68
CA PRO A 322 21.39 -12.15 -17.78
C PRO A 322 21.18 -13.52 -17.10
N TYR A 323 21.79 -14.55 -17.68
CA TYR A 323 21.73 -15.92 -17.14
C TYR A 323 22.22 -15.98 -15.70
N GLY A 324 21.43 -16.63 -14.83
CA GLY A 324 21.72 -16.75 -13.39
C GLY A 324 21.56 -15.45 -12.60
N ARG A 325 21.07 -14.37 -13.25
CA ARG A 325 20.88 -13.04 -12.67
C ARG A 325 19.57 -12.40 -13.11
N ALA A 326 18.54 -13.21 -13.37
CA ALA A 326 17.19 -12.75 -13.62
C ALA A 326 16.50 -12.37 -12.30
N TRP A 327 16.91 -11.22 -11.74
CA TRP A 327 16.50 -10.76 -10.42
C TRP A 327 15.13 -10.07 -10.40
N ALA A 328 14.68 -9.57 -11.55
CA ALA A 328 13.39 -8.93 -11.70
C ALA A 328 12.32 -9.93 -12.16
N TRP A 329 11.08 -9.66 -11.82
CA TRP A 329 9.92 -10.39 -12.32
C TRP A 329 9.82 -10.28 -13.85
N THR A 330 9.16 -11.25 -14.44
CA THR A 330 8.71 -11.22 -15.82
C THR A 330 7.20 -10.96 -15.82
N THR A 331 6.75 -9.90 -16.47
CA THR A 331 5.31 -9.66 -16.64
C THR A 331 4.79 -10.48 -17.81
N TRP A 332 3.50 -10.83 -17.76
CA TRP A 332 2.88 -11.64 -18.79
C TRP A 332 1.45 -11.20 -19.06
N SER A 333 1.00 -11.47 -20.29
CA SER A 333 -0.34 -11.23 -20.79
C SER A 333 -0.85 -12.45 -21.55
N CYS A 334 -2.15 -12.72 -21.49
CA CYS A 334 -2.77 -13.87 -22.13
C CYS A 334 -4.22 -13.54 -22.48
N ASP A 335 -4.58 -13.66 -23.76
CA ASP A 335 -5.96 -13.64 -24.18
C ASP A 335 -6.55 -15.04 -23.96
N LEU A 336 -7.49 -15.16 -23.01
CA LEU A 336 -8.04 -16.43 -22.57
C LEU A 336 -9.42 -16.65 -23.18
N PRO A 337 -9.66 -17.77 -23.88
CA PRO A 337 -11.00 -18.09 -24.36
C PRO A 337 -11.94 -18.31 -23.17
N ILE A 338 -13.17 -17.80 -23.27
CA ILE A 338 -14.21 -18.00 -22.28
C ILE A 338 -14.83 -19.39 -22.52
N PRO A 339 -14.70 -20.35 -21.58
CA PRO A 339 -15.33 -21.66 -21.76
C PRO A 339 -16.84 -21.54 -21.89
N ALA A 340 -17.51 -22.43 -22.61
CA ALA A 340 -18.97 -22.46 -22.65
C ALA A 340 -19.56 -22.86 -21.29
N GLY A 341 -20.74 -22.32 -20.95
CA GLY A 341 -21.52 -22.73 -19.79
C GLY A 341 -21.82 -21.61 -18.78
N PRO A 342 -22.72 -21.85 -17.81
CA PRO A 342 -23.19 -20.81 -16.89
C PRO A 342 -22.30 -20.64 -15.64
N GLU A 343 -21.35 -21.54 -15.42
CA GLU A 343 -20.59 -21.62 -14.18
C GLU A 343 -19.49 -20.54 -14.09
N PRO A 344 -19.15 -20.05 -12.89
CA PRO A 344 -18.00 -19.16 -12.66
C PRO A 344 -16.70 -19.75 -13.24
N LEU A 345 -15.84 -18.89 -13.80
CA LEU A 345 -14.55 -19.32 -14.32
C LEU A 345 -13.58 -19.51 -13.15
N THR A 346 -12.81 -20.59 -13.19
CA THR A 346 -11.70 -20.81 -12.26
C THR A 346 -10.40 -20.61 -13.01
N LEU A 347 -9.82 -19.44 -12.83
CA LEU A 347 -8.56 -19.11 -13.46
C LEU A 347 -7.40 -19.71 -12.68
N LEU A 348 -6.45 -20.30 -13.39
CA LEU A 348 -5.20 -20.80 -12.82
C LEU A 348 -4.01 -20.22 -13.59
N ALA A 349 -2.97 -19.79 -12.88
CA ALA A 349 -1.70 -19.39 -13.48
C ALA A 349 -0.54 -20.15 -12.85
N ARG A 350 0.38 -20.64 -13.70
CA ARG A 350 1.64 -21.28 -13.30
C ARG A 350 2.78 -20.81 -14.20
N ALA A 351 4.00 -20.83 -13.67
CA ALA A 351 5.21 -20.47 -14.39
C ALA A 351 6.25 -21.60 -14.31
N ALA A 352 7.14 -21.63 -15.30
CA ALA A 352 8.34 -22.45 -15.30
C ALA A 352 9.57 -21.55 -15.45
N ASP A 353 10.55 -21.73 -14.55
CA ASP A 353 11.87 -21.12 -14.67
C ASP A 353 12.84 -22.10 -15.35
N LEU A 354 14.03 -21.62 -15.71
CA LEU A 354 15.07 -22.46 -16.33
C LEU A 354 15.58 -23.61 -15.43
N GLY A 355 15.12 -23.70 -14.17
CA GLY A 355 15.38 -24.82 -13.28
C GLY A 355 14.42 -25.99 -13.50
N GLY A 356 13.33 -25.81 -14.24
CA GLY A 356 12.37 -26.86 -14.61
C GLY A 356 11.49 -27.35 -13.46
N GLY A 357 11.53 -26.71 -12.29
CA GLY A 357 10.72 -27.08 -11.14
C GLY A 357 9.24 -26.75 -11.36
N ALA A 358 8.35 -27.73 -11.16
CA ALA A 358 6.91 -27.51 -11.22
C ALA A 358 6.39 -26.78 -9.98
N MET A 359 5.53 -25.78 -10.18
CA MET A 359 4.77 -25.18 -9.08
C MET A 359 3.73 -26.17 -8.52
N PRO A 360 3.57 -26.26 -7.19
CA PRO A 360 2.52 -27.05 -6.53
C PRO A 360 1.12 -26.65 -7.00
N ARG A 361 0.17 -27.59 -6.97
CA ARG A 361 -1.17 -27.33 -7.51
C ARG A 361 -2.01 -26.47 -6.57
N THR A 362 -1.95 -26.76 -5.27
CA THR A 362 -2.80 -26.10 -4.27
C THR A 362 -1.96 -25.53 -3.14
N PRO A 363 -2.45 -24.49 -2.43
CA PRO A 363 -1.78 -24.02 -1.22
C PRO A 363 -1.68 -25.05 -0.11
N GLU A 364 -2.49 -26.11 -0.13
CA GLU A 364 -2.42 -27.23 0.83
C GLU A 364 -1.11 -28.02 0.70
N ASP A 365 -0.66 -28.25 -0.54
CA ASP A 365 0.57 -29.01 -0.86
C ASP A 365 1.83 -28.40 -0.21
N VAL A 366 1.79 -27.09 0.05
CA VAL A 366 2.88 -26.30 0.64
C VAL A 366 2.52 -25.66 1.96
N TRP A 367 1.36 -26.03 2.54
CA TRP A 367 0.88 -25.43 3.78
C TRP A 367 1.91 -25.63 4.90
N ASN A 368 2.13 -24.58 5.68
CA ASN A 368 2.93 -24.63 6.90
C ASN A 368 2.40 -23.63 7.92
N ILE A 369 2.64 -23.87 9.20
CA ILE A 369 2.06 -23.08 10.31
C ILE A 369 2.42 -21.59 10.28
N ARG A 370 3.52 -21.20 9.62
CA ARG A 370 3.93 -19.79 9.43
C ARG A 370 3.34 -19.15 8.16
N GLY A 371 2.70 -19.95 7.31
CA GLY A 371 2.11 -19.52 6.04
C GLY A 371 3.16 -18.86 5.13
N LEU A 372 4.30 -19.52 4.96
CA LEU A 372 5.43 -19.01 4.18
C LEU A 372 5.62 -19.81 2.89
N ASN A 373 6.26 -19.21 1.89
CA ASN A 373 6.59 -19.82 0.59
C ASN A 373 5.38 -20.42 -0.13
N ASN A 374 4.24 -19.73 -0.12
CA ASN A 374 3.12 -20.13 -0.98
C ASN A 374 3.45 -19.86 -2.45
N ASN A 375 3.91 -20.89 -3.16
CA ASN A 375 4.22 -20.86 -4.58
C ASN A 375 3.34 -21.81 -5.39
N SER A 376 2.19 -22.19 -4.84
CA SER A 376 1.18 -22.96 -5.58
C SER A 376 0.64 -22.17 -6.77
N TRP A 377 -0.04 -22.83 -7.70
CA TRP A 377 -0.75 -22.15 -8.80
C TRP A 377 -1.62 -21.01 -8.24
N HIS A 378 -1.64 -19.86 -8.90
CA HIS A 378 -2.53 -18.78 -8.47
C HIS A 378 -3.93 -19.03 -8.99
N THR A 379 -4.90 -19.08 -8.08
CA THR A 379 -6.31 -19.28 -8.41
C THR A 379 -7.09 -17.99 -8.22
N VAL A 380 -7.86 -17.61 -9.24
CA VAL A 380 -8.82 -16.50 -9.18
C VAL A 380 -10.16 -17.02 -9.69
N THR A 381 -11.25 -16.72 -8.97
CA THR A 381 -12.61 -17.06 -9.42
C THR A 381 -13.27 -15.82 -10.00
N LEU A 382 -13.80 -15.94 -11.22
CA LEU A 382 -14.55 -14.89 -11.89
C LEU A 382 -16.02 -15.26 -12.03
N GLY A 383 -16.89 -14.29 -11.82
CA GLY A 383 -18.30 -14.41 -12.19
C GLY A 383 -18.49 -14.34 -13.72
N ARG A 384 -19.72 -14.62 -14.14
CA ARG A 384 -20.21 -14.35 -15.49
C ARG A 384 -21.33 -13.31 -15.44
N THR A 385 -21.27 -12.33 -16.32
CA THR A 385 -22.42 -11.51 -16.71
C THR A 385 -22.99 -12.07 -18.01
N VAL A 386 -24.30 -12.00 -18.18
CA VAL A 386 -24.98 -12.33 -19.43
C VAL A 386 -25.64 -11.03 -19.86
N ALA A 387 -25.57 -10.63 -21.13
CA ALA A 387 -26.39 -9.52 -21.61
C ALA A 387 -27.85 -9.84 -21.29
N ALA A 388 -28.54 -8.86 -20.71
CA ALA A 388 -29.96 -9.01 -20.45
C ALA A 388 -30.68 -9.06 -21.80
N GLU A 389 -31.23 -10.22 -22.17
CA GLU A 389 -32.38 -10.23 -23.07
C GLU A 389 -33.47 -9.36 -22.42
N GLU A 390 -33.99 -8.42 -23.21
CA GLU A 390 -34.93 -7.39 -22.81
C GLU A 390 -36.33 -8.00 -22.61
N GLU A 391 -36.49 -8.94 -21.67
CA GLU A 391 -37.80 -9.51 -21.31
C GLU A 391 -37.96 -9.70 -19.78
N ASP A 392 -39.01 -9.05 -19.27
CA ASP A 392 -39.68 -9.19 -17.96
C ASP A 392 -38.84 -9.69 -16.75
N LEU A 393 -38.34 -8.73 -15.96
CA LEU A 393 -37.70 -8.97 -14.66
C LEU A 393 -38.71 -9.20 -13.51
N PRO A 394 -38.57 -10.30 -12.74
CA PRO A 394 -38.86 -10.29 -11.32
C PRO A 394 -37.59 -10.26 -10.45
N LYS A 395 -37.72 -9.48 -9.37
CA LYS A 395 -36.74 -9.10 -8.36
C LYS A 395 -36.15 -10.30 -7.58
N HIS A 396 -34.83 -10.43 -7.53
CA HIS A 396 -33.99 -10.47 -6.30
C HIS A 396 -32.61 -11.12 -6.56
N ASN A 397 -31.51 -10.40 -6.27
CA ASN A 397 -30.32 -10.97 -5.64
C ASN A 397 -29.38 -9.85 -5.17
N SER A 398 -29.38 -9.62 -3.86
CA SER A 398 -28.69 -8.53 -3.15
C SER A 398 -27.15 -8.60 -3.20
N MET A 399 -26.58 -9.76 -3.54
CA MET A 399 -25.13 -10.02 -3.46
C MET A 399 -24.34 -9.58 -4.70
N ARG A 400 -24.94 -9.68 -5.91
CA ARG A 400 -24.34 -9.17 -7.16
C ARG A 400 -24.25 -7.65 -7.19
N ARG A 401 -25.22 -6.97 -6.56
CA ARG A 401 -25.21 -5.51 -6.41
C ARG A 401 -24.04 -5.10 -5.49
N ALA A 402 -23.93 -5.69 -4.30
CA ALA A 402 -22.89 -5.33 -3.31
C ALA A 402 -21.44 -5.38 -3.84
N LEU A 403 -21.12 -6.29 -4.75
CA LEU A 403 -19.78 -6.44 -5.34
C LEU A 403 -19.45 -5.36 -6.40
N ALA A 404 -20.39 -5.03 -7.29
CA ALA A 404 -20.23 -3.94 -8.26
C ALA A 404 -20.07 -2.56 -7.57
N LEU A 405 -20.66 -2.45 -6.38
CA LEU A 405 -20.61 -1.27 -5.51
C LEU A 405 -19.28 -1.10 -4.77
N LEU A 406 -18.62 -2.19 -4.40
CA LEU A 406 -17.25 -2.14 -3.88
C LEU A 406 -16.24 -1.67 -4.94
N ALA A 407 -16.46 -2.03 -6.21
CA ALA A 407 -15.62 -1.61 -7.33
C ALA A 407 -15.80 -0.11 -7.66
N LEU A 408 -17.05 0.39 -7.66
CA LEU A 408 -17.35 1.80 -7.89
C LEU A 408 -16.84 2.70 -6.75
N LEU A 409 -16.94 2.24 -5.50
CA LEU A 409 -16.41 2.95 -4.33
C LEU A 409 -14.88 3.00 -4.32
N ARG A 410 -14.18 2.02 -4.93
CA ARG A 410 -12.71 2.07 -5.09
C ARG A 410 -12.28 3.10 -6.14
N ALA A 411 -13.05 3.28 -7.21
CA ALA A 411 -12.74 4.23 -8.27
C ALA A 411 -13.00 5.70 -7.87
N ALA A 412 -13.99 5.95 -7.00
CA ALA A 412 -14.29 7.31 -6.50
C ALA A 412 -13.45 7.71 -5.27
N ASN A 413 -12.83 6.77 -4.55
CA ASN A 413 -12.08 7.03 -3.30
C ASN A 413 -10.58 7.37 -3.48
N ALA A 414 -10.20 7.96 -4.61
CA ALA A 414 -8.84 8.50 -4.80
C ALA A 414 -8.50 9.68 -3.85
N VAL A 415 -9.40 10.06 -2.94
CA VAL A 415 -9.21 11.09 -1.89
C VAL A 415 -9.14 10.44 -0.48
N LEU A 416 -8.46 9.30 -0.35
CA LEU A 416 -8.06 8.74 0.95
C LEU A 416 -6.62 9.17 1.30
N VAL A 417 -6.36 10.47 1.26
CA VAL A 417 -5.12 11.09 1.76
C VAL A 417 -5.45 11.77 3.09
N GLY A 418 -5.61 10.98 4.15
CA GLY A 418 -5.83 11.50 5.49
C GLY A 418 -6.11 10.42 6.55
N ASP A 419 -5.70 10.68 7.79
CA ASP A 419 -5.82 9.75 8.92
C ASP A 419 -7.26 9.64 9.48
N ARG A 420 -8.23 10.38 8.93
CA ARG A 420 -9.64 10.41 9.38
C ARG A 420 -10.61 10.82 8.27
N VAL A 421 -11.87 10.40 8.39
CA VAL A 421 -12.99 10.80 7.54
C VAL A 421 -14.08 11.44 8.39
N SER A 422 -14.49 12.67 8.05
CA SER A 422 -15.61 13.33 8.72
C SER A 422 -16.94 12.96 8.04
N TYR A 423 -17.93 12.53 8.80
CA TYR A 423 -19.24 12.06 8.35
C TYR A 423 -20.34 12.79 9.13
N LEU A 424 -21.16 13.58 8.44
CA LEU A 424 -22.38 14.16 8.99
C LEU A 424 -23.51 13.14 8.93
N ALA A 425 -23.69 12.42 10.04
CA ALA A 425 -24.77 11.46 10.21
C ALA A 425 -26.10 12.15 10.55
N PHE A 426 -27.17 11.61 10.01
CA PHE A 426 -28.54 11.98 10.32
C PHE A 426 -29.39 10.70 10.35
N GLY A 427 -30.69 10.82 10.60
CA GLY A 427 -31.57 9.65 10.61
C GLY A 427 -31.22 8.69 11.75
N SER A 428 -31.37 7.38 11.50
CA SER A 428 -31.06 6.36 12.50
C SER A 428 -29.56 6.24 12.82
N ASN A 429 -28.66 6.75 11.97
CA ASN A 429 -27.21 6.72 12.21
C ASN A 429 -26.74 7.60 13.37
N MET A 430 -27.59 8.50 13.86
CA MET A 430 -27.32 9.26 15.09
C MET A 430 -27.46 8.38 16.34
N HIS A 431 -28.12 7.23 16.25
CA HIS A 431 -28.42 6.40 17.41
C HIS A 431 -27.32 5.35 17.67
N PRO A 432 -26.77 5.23 18.90
CA PRO A 432 -25.70 4.27 19.20
C PRO A 432 -26.06 2.80 18.98
N ALA A 433 -27.34 2.41 19.11
CA ALA A 433 -27.79 1.06 18.75
C ALA A 433 -27.62 0.74 17.26
N VAL A 434 -27.52 1.76 16.42
CA VAL A 434 -27.52 1.65 14.97
C VAL A 434 -26.09 1.86 14.44
N LEU A 435 -25.39 2.90 14.88
CA LEU A 435 -24.00 3.13 14.47
C LEU A 435 -23.03 2.16 15.18
N THR A 436 -23.02 2.15 16.50
CA THR A 436 -22.08 1.34 17.27
C THR A 436 -22.48 -0.13 17.31
N ARG A 437 -23.68 -0.45 17.81
CA ARG A 437 -24.07 -1.86 18.04
C ARG A 437 -24.36 -2.64 16.76
N LYS A 438 -25.11 -2.05 15.82
CA LYS A 438 -25.52 -2.74 14.59
C LYS A 438 -24.42 -2.73 13.53
N ARG A 439 -23.66 -1.64 13.41
CA ARG A 439 -22.61 -1.50 12.36
C ARG A 439 -21.19 -1.74 12.85
N GLY A 440 -20.96 -1.77 14.17
CA GLY A 440 -19.63 -1.96 14.73
C GLY A 440 -18.69 -0.79 14.44
N VAL A 441 -19.23 0.43 14.35
CA VAL A 441 -18.48 1.66 14.08
C VAL A 441 -18.32 2.44 15.38
N GLU A 442 -17.08 2.71 15.77
CA GLU A 442 -16.74 3.49 16.95
C GLU A 442 -16.12 4.83 16.52
N PRO A 443 -16.85 5.96 16.63
CA PRO A 443 -16.35 7.24 16.17
C PRO A 443 -15.18 7.73 17.04
N LEU A 444 -14.14 8.27 16.39
CA LEU A 444 -12.99 8.92 17.03
C LEU A 444 -13.41 10.21 17.75
N ARG A 445 -14.37 10.92 17.17
CA ARG A 445 -14.98 12.15 17.69
C ARG A 445 -16.46 12.17 17.30
N SER A 446 -17.30 12.72 18.17
CA SER A 446 -18.74 12.90 17.94
C SER A 446 -19.17 14.27 18.45
N MET A 447 -19.87 15.05 17.63
CA MET A 447 -20.42 16.34 18.04
C MET A 447 -21.70 16.71 17.28
N PRO A 448 -22.63 17.47 17.90
CA PRO A 448 -23.75 18.06 17.19
C PRO A 448 -23.26 18.99 16.08
N ALA A 449 -23.85 18.90 14.89
CA ALA A 449 -23.52 19.75 13.77
C ALA A 449 -24.74 20.05 12.90
N ALA A 450 -24.59 21.05 12.04
CA ALA A 450 -25.61 21.45 11.07
C ALA A 450 -25.00 21.71 9.69
N ALA A 451 -25.75 21.33 8.66
CA ALA A 451 -25.48 21.66 7.27
C ALA A 451 -26.57 22.62 6.75
N GLU A 452 -26.19 23.88 6.54
CA GLU A 452 -27.04 24.89 5.92
C GLU A 452 -27.22 24.60 4.43
N GLY A 453 -28.41 24.82 3.88
CA GLY A 453 -28.73 24.49 2.48
C GLY A 453 -29.15 23.03 2.27
N TRP A 454 -29.44 22.31 3.35
CA TRP A 454 -29.86 20.92 3.36
C TRP A 454 -31.09 20.73 4.24
N ARG A 455 -31.90 19.72 3.95
CA ARG A 455 -33.03 19.30 4.77
C ARG A 455 -32.98 17.79 5.01
N LEU A 456 -33.75 17.36 6.01
CA LEU A 456 -34.10 15.96 6.20
C LEU A 456 -35.30 15.64 5.31
N GLY A 457 -35.17 14.66 4.42
CA GLY A 457 -36.27 14.07 3.67
C GLY A 457 -36.41 12.58 3.94
N PHE A 458 -37.40 11.94 3.32
CA PHE A 458 -37.65 10.50 3.44
C PHE A 458 -37.78 9.86 2.05
N SER A 459 -36.99 10.38 1.10
CA SER A 459 -37.05 9.99 -0.30
C SER A 459 -36.43 8.62 -0.59
N LEU A 460 -35.83 7.92 0.38
CA LEU A 460 -35.34 6.56 0.19
C LEU A 460 -36.47 5.54 0.42
N ARG A 461 -36.82 4.78 -0.62
CA ARG A 461 -37.82 3.71 -0.54
C ARG A 461 -37.32 2.58 0.35
N GLY A 462 -38.14 2.22 1.34
CA GLY A 462 -37.96 1.04 2.16
C GLY A 462 -38.76 -0.16 1.67
N GLY A 463 -38.99 -1.12 2.56
CA GLY A 463 -39.77 -2.33 2.27
C GLY A 463 -40.45 -2.91 3.52
N GLY A 464 -41.58 -3.58 3.32
CA GLY A 464 -42.31 -4.30 4.38
C GLY A 464 -42.74 -3.39 5.53
N ARG A 465 -42.14 -3.57 6.71
CA ARG A 465 -42.49 -2.84 7.95
C ARG A 465 -41.84 -1.46 8.07
N GLU A 466 -40.86 -1.16 7.22
CA GLU A 466 -40.10 0.11 7.19
C GLU A 466 -40.28 0.70 5.79
N PRO A 467 -41.31 1.53 5.54
CA PRO A 467 -41.72 1.92 4.18
C PRO A 467 -40.80 2.98 3.54
N SER A 468 -40.07 3.75 4.34
CA SER A 468 -39.08 4.73 3.89
C SER A 468 -38.01 4.98 4.95
N PHE A 469 -36.89 5.57 4.53
CA PHE A 469 -35.76 5.92 5.37
C PHE A 469 -35.32 7.37 5.12
N ALA A 470 -34.65 7.96 6.11
CA ALA A 470 -34.20 9.34 6.04
C ALA A 470 -33.14 9.55 4.96
N SER A 471 -33.22 10.66 4.21
CA SER A 471 -32.22 11.12 3.24
C SER A 471 -31.83 12.57 3.53
N ALA A 472 -30.57 12.93 3.28
CA ALA A 472 -30.20 14.33 3.17
C ALA A 472 -30.61 14.84 1.79
N GLU A 473 -31.17 16.05 1.74
CA GLU A 473 -31.64 16.63 0.48
C GLU A 473 -31.26 18.11 0.37
N PRO A 474 -30.88 18.59 -0.82
CA PRO A 474 -30.57 20.00 -1.02
C PRO A 474 -31.84 20.84 -0.83
N ASP A 475 -31.75 21.86 0.02
CA ASP A 475 -32.79 22.87 0.19
C ASP A 475 -32.13 24.14 0.70
N GLY A 476 -31.92 25.11 -0.21
CA GLY A 476 -31.24 26.37 0.07
C GLY A 476 -31.89 27.22 1.17
N ARG A 477 -33.08 26.87 1.66
CA ARG A 477 -33.81 27.60 2.70
C ARG A 477 -33.83 26.88 4.05
N ARG A 478 -33.34 25.64 4.12
CA ARG A 478 -33.38 24.81 5.33
C ARG A 478 -32.00 24.44 5.84
N THR A 479 -31.98 23.83 7.01
CA THR A 479 -30.78 23.35 7.67
C THR A 479 -31.02 21.93 8.16
N LEU A 480 -30.11 21.04 7.82
CA LEU A 480 -30.09 19.65 8.29
C LEU A 480 -29.25 19.60 9.55
N TYR A 481 -29.85 19.22 10.67
CA TYR A 481 -29.14 18.98 11.92
C TYR A 481 -28.84 17.49 12.08
N GLY A 482 -27.62 17.19 12.50
CA GLY A 482 -27.11 15.83 12.62
C GLY A 482 -25.90 15.74 13.56
N VAL A 483 -25.20 14.62 13.50
CA VAL A 483 -24.02 14.35 14.32
C VAL A 483 -22.82 14.23 13.40
N LEU A 484 -21.82 15.07 13.62
CA LEU A 484 -20.56 15.00 12.91
C LEU A 484 -19.64 14.00 13.61
N PHE A 485 -19.36 12.90 12.94
CA PHE A 485 -18.44 11.87 13.38
C PHE A 485 -17.10 12.01 12.65
N ASP A 486 -15.99 11.95 13.38
CA ASP A 486 -14.70 11.61 12.77
C ASP A 486 -14.54 10.09 12.86
N LEU A 487 -14.33 9.43 11.74
CA LEU A 487 -14.23 7.98 11.61
C LEU A 487 -12.86 7.57 11.07
N GLU A 488 -12.42 6.36 11.41
CA GLU A 488 -11.38 5.69 10.63
C GLU A 488 -11.89 5.41 9.21
N PRO A 489 -11.01 5.42 8.18
CA PRO A 489 -11.41 5.12 6.80
C PRO A 489 -12.16 3.78 6.64
N LEU A 490 -11.78 2.76 7.42
CA LEU A 490 -12.43 1.45 7.37
C LEU A 490 -13.84 1.49 7.96
N ASP A 491 -14.06 2.29 9.00
CA ASP A 491 -15.36 2.45 9.62
C ASP A 491 -16.31 3.27 8.75
N TRP A 492 -15.80 4.27 8.01
CA TRP A 492 -16.57 4.94 6.96
C TRP A 492 -17.00 3.98 5.84
N ALA A 493 -16.09 3.10 5.39
CA ALA A 493 -16.42 2.08 4.41
C ALA A 493 -17.52 1.12 4.90
N ARG A 494 -17.53 0.77 6.18
CA ARG A 494 -18.60 -0.04 6.81
C ARG A 494 -19.94 0.68 6.83
N VAL A 495 -19.96 1.99 7.14
CA VAL A 495 -21.19 2.81 7.05
C VAL A 495 -21.73 2.75 5.61
N CYS A 496 -20.90 3.02 4.60
CA CYS A 496 -21.30 3.00 3.20
C CYS A 496 -21.88 1.64 2.77
N ALA A 497 -21.18 0.55 3.11
CA ALA A 497 -21.60 -0.80 2.75
C ALA A 497 -22.94 -1.19 3.39
N THR A 498 -23.14 -0.84 4.66
CA THR A 498 -24.36 -1.22 5.42
C THR A 498 -25.57 -0.33 5.14
N GLU A 499 -25.35 0.88 4.60
CA GLU A 499 -26.40 1.76 4.08
C GLU A 499 -26.72 1.49 2.59
N GLY A 500 -25.93 0.64 1.93
CA GLY A 500 -26.16 0.26 0.53
C GLY A 500 -25.70 1.31 -0.48
N VAL A 501 -24.67 2.09 -0.19
CA VAL A 501 -24.08 3.09 -1.11
C VAL A 501 -23.23 2.43 -2.20
N PRO A 502 -23.44 2.64 -3.54
CA PRO A 502 -24.26 3.69 -4.13
C PRO A 502 -25.70 3.33 -4.60
N PHE A 503 -26.28 2.17 -4.31
CA PHE A 503 -27.62 1.83 -4.85
C PHE A 503 -28.80 2.37 -4.05
N GLY A 504 -28.71 2.32 -2.72
CA GLY A 504 -29.72 2.87 -1.82
C GLY A 504 -29.46 4.36 -1.61
N TYR A 505 -28.31 4.66 -1.01
CA TYR A 505 -27.81 6.03 -0.87
C TYR A 505 -26.66 6.32 -1.85
N LEU A 506 -26.33 7.58 -2.06
CA LEU A 506 -25.04 8.05 -2.55
C LEU A 506 -24.33 8.81 -1.44
N ALA A 507 -23.01 8.64 -1.34
CA ALA A 507 -22.18 9.48 -0.49
C ALA A 507 -21.80 10.76 -1.24
N VAL A 508 -22.09 11.91 -0.65
CA VAL A 508 -21.77 13.23 -1.22
C VAL A 508 -21.10 14.13 -0.18
N PRO A 509 -20.21 15.04 -0.60
CA PRO A 509 -19.62 16.00 0.30
C PRO A 509 -20.64 17.08 0.70
N VAL A 510 -20.61 17.47 1.96
CA VAL A 510 -21.43 18.53 2.55
C VAL A 510 -20.55 19.46 3.40
N ARG A 511 -20.89 20.74 3.39
CA ARG A 511 -20.34 21.74 4.30
C ARG A 511 -21.18 21.78 5.56
N CYS A 512 -20.56 21.53 6.70
CA CYS A 512 -21.24 21.55 7.99
C CYS A 512 -20.44 22.33 9.03
N ARG A 513 -21.11 22.70 10.12
CA ARG A 513 -20.52 23.40 11.26
C ARG A 513 -20.95 22.73 12.56
N PRO A 514 -20.04 22.58 13.55
CA PRO A 514 -20.42 22.25 14.91
C PRO A 514 -21.44 23.24 15.46
N LEU A 515 -22.29 22.81 16.38
CA LEU A 515 -23.24 23.70 17.06
C LEU A 515 -22.61 24.40 18.26
N ASP A 516 -22.98 25.65 18.48
CA ASP A 516 -22.67 26.40 19.70
C ASP A 516 -23.58 25.96 20.87
N ALA A 517 -23.36 26.57 22.04
CA ALA A 517 -24.12 26.28 23.26
C ALA A 517 -25.63 26.60 23.13
N ASP A 518 -26.01 27.48 22.20
CA ASP A 518 -27.40 27.85 21.93
C ASP A 518 -28.03 26.96 20.84
N GLY A 519 -27.31 25.96 20.33
CA GLY A 519 -27.77 25.03 19.30
C GLY A 519 -27.79 25.61 17.90
N ARG A 520 -27.02 26.68 17.64
CA ARG A 520 -26.87 27.31 16.32
C ARG A 520 -25.53 26.91 15.69
N PRO A 521 -25.42 26.87 14.34
CA PRO A 521 -24.12 26.63 13.70
C PRO A 521 -23.08 27.66 14.18
N ASP A 522 -22.01 27.21 14.83
CA ASP A 522 -21.00 28.12 15.38
C ASP A 522 -20.23 28.79 14.23
N ARG A 523 -20.42 30.10 14.10
CA ARG A 523 -19.77 30.90 13.06
C ARG A 523 -18.29 31.16 13.33
N ARG A 524 -17.82 30.89 14.56
CA ARG A 524 -16.42 31.04 14.97
C ARG A 524 -15.57 29.83 14.59
N GLU A 525 -16.18 28.66 14.52
CA GLU A 525 -15.53 27.43 14.05
C GLU A 525 -15.35 27.45 12.51
N PRO A 526 -14.37 26.75 11.94
CA PRO A 526 -14.26 26.61 10.49
C PRO A 526 -15.42 25.76 9.92
N VAL A 527 -15.75 25.97 8.64
CA VAL A 527 -16.64 25.05 7.92
C VAL A 527 -15.91 23.72 7.74
N GLU A 528 -16.48 22.64 8.27
CA GLU A 528 -15.95 21.29 8.06
C GLU A 528 -16.57 20.68 6.78
N MET A 529 -15.70 20.16 5.91
CA MET A 529 -16.12 19.31 4.80
C MET A 529 -16.32 17.89 5.33
N ALA A 530 -17.54 17.38 5.24
CA ALA A 530 -17.89 16.04 5.69
C ALA A 530 -18.63 15.29 4.59
N TRP A 531 -18.64 13.97 4.65
CA TRP A 531 -19.53 13.15 3.82
C TRP A 531 -20.92 13.11 4.43
N THR A 532 -21.95 12.96 3.60
CA THR A 532 -23.32 12.64 4.03
C THR A 532 -24.01 11.77 2.98
N LEU A 533 -25.21 11.28 3.27
CA LEU A 533 -25.92 10.32 2.45
C LEU A 533 -27.19 10.91 1.81
N VAL A 534 -27.33 10.80 0.50
CA VAL A 534 -28.54 11.21 -0.25
C VAL A 534 -29.18 9.99 -0.89
N ALA A 535 -30.49 9.97 -1.13
CA ALA A 535 -31.11 8.83 -1.82
C ALA A 535 -30.59 8.74 -3.27
N SER A 536 -30.18 7.54 -3.68
CA SER A 536 -29.61 7.30 -5.01
C SER A 536 -30.66 7.50 -6.11
N PRO A 537 -30.34 8.20 -7.21
CA PRO A 537 -31.25 8.36 -8.34
C PRO A 537 -31.74 7.02 -8.90
N GLY A 538 -33.00 6.98 -9.35
CA GLY A 538 -33.61 5.78 -9.93
C GLY A 538 -34.52 5.03 -8.95
N PRO A 539 -34.62 3.69 -9.03
CA PRO A 539 -35.72 2.92 -8.42
C PRO A 539 -35.68 2.87 -6.88
N ALA A 540 -34.56 3.25 -6.26
CA ALA A 540 -34.44 3.37 -4.80
C ALA A 540 -35.07 4.67 -4.27
N ARG A 541 -35.20 5.70 -5.10
CA ARG A 541 -35.78 6.99 -4.71
C ARG A 541 -37.29 7.02 -4.94
N VAL A 542 -38.01 7.74 -4.08
CA VAL A 542 -39.40 8.12 -4.34
C VAL A 542 -39.41 9.20 -5.42
N ALA A 543 -40.21 9.02 -6.47
CA ALA A 543 -40.16 9.86 -7.66
C ALA A 543 -40.78 11.26 -7.43
N ASP A 544 -41.76 11.36 -6.53
CA ASP A 544 -42.45 12.60 -6.15
C ASP A 544 -42.56 12.68 -4.62
N GLU A 545 -42.33 13.85 -4.03
CA GLU A 545 -42.47 14.07 -2.59
C GLU A 545 -43.91 13.81 -2.11
N ALA A 546 -44.90 14.07 -2.96
CA ALA A 546 -46.30 13.78 -2.67
C ALA A 546 -46.56 12.27 -2.42
N ASP A 547 -45.67 11.43 -2.95
CA ASP A 547 -45.71 9.97 -2.86
C ASP A 547 -44.75 9.40 -1.80
N GLU A 548 -44.07 10.25 -0.99
CA GLU A 548 -43.17 9.78 0.07
C GLU A 548 -43.92 8.91 1.07
N PRO A 549 -43.57 7.60 1.18
CA PRO A 549 -44.12 6.78 2.23
C PRO A 549 -43.68 7.37 3.56
N LYS A 550 -44.60 7.52 4.52
CA LYS A 550 -44.22 8.02 5.84
C LYS A 550 -43.45 6.91 6.59
N PRO A 551 -42.30 7.23 7.23
CA PRO A 551 -41.51 6.22 7.92
C PRO A 551 -42.28 5.48 9.00
N SER A 552 -41.79 4.31 9.40
CA SER A 552 -42.41 3.56 10.50
C SER A 552 -42.22 4.31 11.82
N GLU A 553 -43.18 4.17 12.75
CA GLU A 553 -43.04 4.75 14.09
C GLU A 553 -41.80 4.19 14.84
N ARG A 554 -41.47 2.92 14.55
CA ARG A 554 -40.25 2.29 15.04
C ARG A 554 -38.99 2.95 14.49
N TYR A 555 -39.00 3.40 13.23
CA TYR A 555 -37.88 4.13 12.64
C TYR A 555 -37.76 5.53 13.24
N LEU A 556 -38.89 6.24 13.34
CA LEU A 556 -38.94 7.60 13.92
C LEU A 556 -38.45 7.62 15.37
N SER A 557 -38.70 6.57 16.15
CA SER A 557 -38.18 6.50 17.52
C SER A 557 -36.65 6.49 17.58
N TYR A 558 -35.96 5.88 16.60
CA TYR A 558 -34.50 5.97 16.51
C TYR A 558 -34.01 7.37 16.16
N LEU A 559 -34.75 8.12 15.33
CA LEU A 559 -34.41 9.49 14.98
C LEU A 559 -34.54 10.42 16.18
N ARG A 560 -35.69 10.35 16.87
CA ARG A 560 -35.99 11.16 18.05
C ARG A 560 -35.02 10.86 19.20
N GLU A 561 -34.81 9.58 19.50
CA GLU A 561 -33.89 9.19 20.57
C GLU A 561 -32.43 9.46 20.20
N GLY A 562 -32.03 9.25 18.94
CA GLY A 562 -30.70 9.59 18.44
C GLY A 562 -30.40 11.08 18.56
N ALA A 563 -31.37 11.94 18.21
CA ALA A 563 -31.28 13.39 18.36
C ALA A 563 -31.16 13.80 19.84
N ARG A 564 -31.91 13.16 20.74
CA ARG A 564 -31.85 13.42 22.19
C ARG A 564 -30.50 13.01 22.78
N LEU A 565 -30.03 11.80 22.48
CA LEU A 565 -28.76 11.26 22.97
C LEU A 565 -27.56 12.06 22.46
N SER A 566 -27.66 12.58 21.23
CA SER A 566 -26.58 13.34 20.61
C SER A 566 -26.65 14.84 20.90
N GLY A 567 -27.56 15.30 21.77
CA GLY A 567 -27.63 16.70 22.19
C GLY A 567 -28.08 17.68 21.11
N LEU A 568 -28.93 17.26 20.16
CA LEU A 568 -29.44 18.17 19.12
C LEU A 568 -30.39 19.23 19.70
N PRO A 569 -30.48 20.43 19.06
CA PRO A 569 -31.24 21.56 19.58
C PRO A 569 -32.72 21.25 19.81
N ALA A 570 -33.33 21.95 20.77
CA ALA A 570 -34.74 21.76 21.13
C ALA A 570 -35.68 21.90 19.91
N HIS A 571 -35.50 22.95 19.10
CA HIS A 571 -36.34 23.16 17.91
C HIS A 571 -36.24 22.02 16.88
N TRP A 572 -35.07 21.36 16.79
CA TRP A 572 -34.90 20.21 15.90
C TRP A 572 -35.53 18.95 16.48
N ARG A 573 -35.44 18.76 17.80
CA ARG A 573 -36.13 17.65 18.49
C ARG A 573 -37.65 17.80 18.37
N ASP A 574 -38.17 19.01 18.58
CA ASP A 574 -39.60 19.32 18.40
C ASP A 574 -40.05 19.08 16.96
N TYR A 575 -39.20 19.40 15.97
CA TYR A 575 -39.45 19.08 14.56
C TYR A 575 -39.58 17.56 14.35
N LEU A 576 -38.66 16.76 14.89
CA LEU A 576 -38.69 15.28 14.77
C LEU A 576 -39.87 14.66 15.53
N ASP A 577 -40.29 15.25 16.65
CA ASP A 577 -41.48 14.83 17.41
C ASP A 577 -42.76 15.16 16.64
N GLY A 578 -42.77 16.26 15.89
CA GLY A 578 -43.87 16.66 15.00
C GLY A 578 -44.00 15.81 13.73
N LEU A 579 -43.01 14.98 13.39
CA LEU A 579 -43.11 14.02 12.29
C LEU A 579 -44.10 12.91 12.68
N SER A 580 -45.35 13.06 12.24
CA SER A 580 -46.45 12.13 12.45
C SER A 580 -46.86 11.45 11.13
N ARG A 581 -47.41 10.24 11.24
CA ARG A 581 -48.04 9.52 10.12
C ARG A 581 -49.22 10.28 9.48
N ASP A 582 -49.69 11.38 10.05
CA ASP A 582 -50.88 12.12 9.60
C ASP A 582 -50.60 13.58 9.15
N ALA A 583 -49.37 14.07 9.21
CA ALA A 583 -49.04 15.43 8.74
C ALA A 583 -48.95 15.52 7.20
N ALA A 584 -49.39 16.64 6.61
CA ALA A 584 -49.35 16.90 5.17
C ALA A 584 -47.91 17.17 4.66
N ALA A 585 -47.60 16.71 3.44
CA ALA A 585 -46.27 16.85 2.82
C ALA A 585 -45.91 18.33 2.56
N PRO A 586 -44.66 18.78 2.85
CA PRO A 586 -44.21 20.13 2.48
C PRO A 586 -43.87 20.29 0.98
N LEU A 587 -43.78 21.54 0.53
CA LEU A 587 -43.64 22.00 -0.86
C LEU A 587 -42.28 21.70 -1.53
N ALA A 588 -42.37 21.54 -2.86
CA ALA A 588 -41.39 21.17 -3.89
C ALA A 588 -39.89 21.52 -3.70
N VAL A 589 -39.05 20.56 -4.13
CA VAL A 589 -37.58 20.52 -4.01
C VAL A 589 -36.90 20.48 -5.40
N ASP A 590 -35.66 20.96 -5.47
CA ASP A 590 -34.84 20.89 -6.67
C ASP A 590 -34.42 19.42 -6.97
N PRO A 591 -34.51 18.94 -8.22
CA PRO A 591 -34.20 17.55 -8.55
C PRO A 591 -32.71 17.22 -8.33
N VAL A 592 -32.45 16.18 -7.53
CA VAL A 592 -31.12 15.54 -7.44
C VAL A 592 -31.02 14.52 -8.56
N ASP A 593 -30.59 14.98 -9.74
CA ASP A 593 -30.35 14.12 -10.90
C ASP A 593 -28.86 13.75 -11.04
N ALA A 594 -28.55 12.89 -12.02
CA ALA A 594 -27.17 12.43 -12.26
C ALA A 594 -26.21 13.59 -12.61
N ALA A 595 -26.71 14.69 -13.21
CA ALA A 595 -25.91 15.86 -13.53
C ALA A 595 -25.58 16.68 -12.27
N TRP A 596 -26.55 16.82 -11.36
CA TRP A 596 -26.36 17.45 -10.05
C TRP A 596 -25.32 16.72 -9.19
N VAL A 597 -25.36 15.37 -9.18
CA VAL A 597 -24.37 14.55 -8.46
C VAL A 597 -22.97 14.71 -9.08
N ALA A 598 -22.88 14.70 -10.40
CA ALA A 598 -21.60 14.86 -11.12
C ALA A 598 -20.97 16.24 -10.90
N ASP A 599 -21.76 17.30 -10.77
CA ASP A 599 -21.28 18.67 -10.49
C ASP A 599 -20.69 18.81 -9.08
N ARG A 600 -21.30 18.14 -8.09
CA ARG A 600 -20.81 18.15 -6.70
C ARG A 600 -19.58 17.29 -6.45
N LEU A 601 -19.38 16.23 -7.24
CA LEU A 601 -18.15 15.43 -7.19
C LEU A 601 -16.97 16.12 -7.90
N LYS A 602 -17.22 17.10 -8.78
CA LYS A 602 -16.17 17.87 -9.50
C LYS A 602 -15.69 19.11 -8.74
N THR A 603 -16.42 19.59 -7.74
CA THR A 603 -16.20 20.86 -7.03
C THR A 603 -15.54 20.69 -5.64
N THR A 604 -15.10 19.47 -5.33
CA THR A 604 -14.26 19.06 -4.20
C THR A 604 -13.02 18.37 -4.73
#